data_AF-A0A534VPD0-F1
#
_entry.id   AF-A0A534VPD0-F1
#
_cell.length_a   1.000
_cell.length_b   1.000
_cell.length_c   1.000
_cell.angle_alpha   90.00
_cell.angle_beta   90.00
_cell.angle_gamma   90.00
#
_symmetry.space_group_name_H-M   'P 1'
#
loop_
_entity.id
_entity.type
_entity.pdbx_description
1 polymer ?
#
loop_
_entity_poly.entity_id
_entity_poly.type
_entity_poly.pdbx_seq_one_letter_code
_entity_poly.pdbx_strand_id
1 'polypeptide(L)'
;MGRWVVGTFTLGAFFASGRRGRPAAMPPRLVELKLARSVLVAALLFASRAAGAPMYVVTDLGTLGGPTSAAWGINGAGQVAGSASTADGAQHAFLYSGGVMLDLGTLGGSTSLAFGVNDAGQVVGAAATAGNLASHAFLYSRGIMTDLGTLGGQTSVGQAINAAGQVAGSAEIGTNILHAFLFSGGVMTDLGTFGGTASFGYGINRAGDVVGAAYDAGSAPRAHA
;
A
#
# COMPACT_ATOMS: atom_id res chain seq x y z
N MET A 1 -33.41 -8.78 -57.78
CA MET A 1 -33.87 -7.63 -58.59
C MET A 1 -32.63 -6.78 -58.82
N GLY A 2 -31.98 -6.87 -59.99
CA GLY A 2 -32.32 -6.08 -61.18
C GLY A 2 -31.70 -4.67 -61.04
N ARG A 3 -31.00 -4.07 -61.99
CA ARG A 3 -30.72 -4.34 -63.41
C ARG A 3 -29.87 -3.12 -63.87
N TRP A 4 -29.07 -3.27 -64.95
CA TRP A 4 -28.61 -2.19 -65.88
C TRP A 4 -27.46 -1.26 -65.42
N VAL A 5 -26.52 -0.76 -66.25
CA VAL A 5 -26.29 -0.76 -67.71
C VAL A 5 -24.83 -0.33 -67.99
N VAL A 6 -24.12 -1.12 -68.80
CA VAL A 6 -23.33 -0.81 -70.02
C VAL A 6 -22.75 0.62 -70.17
N GLY A 7 -21.43 0.80 -70.24
CA GLY A 7 -20.62 0.85 -71.48
C GLY A 7 -19.57 1.98 -71.35
N THR A 8 -18.42 2.07 -72.02
CA THR A 8 -17.80 1.35 -73.15
C THR A 8 -16.34 1.85 -73.29
N PHE A 9 -15.41 0.94 -73.63
CA PHE A 9 -14.22 1.02 -74.51
C PHE A 9 -13.38 2.32 -74.62
N THR A 10 -12.05 2.27 -74.54
CA THR A 10 -11.16 1.96 -75.69
C THR A 10 -9.74 1.61 -75.20
N LEU A 11 -9.25 0.37 -75.40
CA LEU A 11 -8.39 -0.13 -76.49
C LEU A 11 -7.00 0.54 -76.62
N GLY A 12 -5.98 -0.13 -76.09
CA GLY A 12 -4.58 0.13 -76.39
C GLY A 12 -4.07 -0.71 -77.57
N ALA A 13 -3.38 -0.02 -78.48
CA ALA A 13 -2.25 -0.45 -79.31
C ALA A 13 -2.45 -1.49 -80.45
N PHE A 14 -2.42 -0.96 -81.68
CA PHE A 14 -1.73 -1.56 -82.85
C PHE A 14 -0.22 -1.72 -82.51
N PHE A 15 0.56 -2.72 -82.96
CA PHE A 15 0.76 -3.19 -84.33
C PHE A 15 1.29 -4.63 -84.31
N ALA A 16 0.84 -5.43 -85.28
CA ALA A 16 1.59 -6.59 -85.75
C ALA A 16 2.77 -6.12 -86.64
N SER A 17 3.96 -6.67 -86.38
CA SER A 17 4.86 -7.14 -87.45
C SER A 17 5.00 -8.65 -87.26
N GLY A 18 5.11 -9.47 -88.31
CA GLY A 18 6.46 -9.78 -88.79
C GLY A 18 7.35 -10.31 -87.66
N ARG A 19 7.57 -11.64 -87.61
CA ARG A 19 8.45 -12.41 -86.69
C ARG A 19 7.98 -12.44 -85.22
N ARG A 20 8.08 -13.52 -84.45
CA ARG A 20 8.63 -14.89 -84.57
C ARG A 20 8.13 -15.65 -83.32
N GLY A 21 8.07 -16.98 -83.40
CA GLY A 21 8.21 -17.87 -82.23
C GLY A 21 6.97 -18.69 -81.87
N ARG A 22 6.91 -19.93 -82.36
CA ARG A 22 5.97 -20.99 -81.92
C ARG A 22 6.58 -21.82 -80.76
N PRO A 23 5.75 -22.51 -79.97
CA PRO A 23 6.02 -22.90 -78.57
C PRO A 23 6.71 -24.26 -78.42
N ALA A 24 7.39 -24.45 -77.29
CA ALA A 24 7.99 -25.73 -76.88
C ALA A 24 7.18 -26.42 -75.77
N ALA A 25 7.21 -27.75 -75.81
CA ALA A 25 6.39 -28.69 -75.07
C ALA A 25 6.58 -28.72 -73.54
N MET A 26 5.55 -29.18 -72.84
CA MET A 26 5.44 -29.33 -71.38
C MET A 26 6.14 -30.62 -70.91
N PRO A 27 7.01 -30.60 -69.87
CA PRO A 27 7.51 -31.82 -69.23
C PRO A 27 6.74 -32.20 -67.94
N PRO A 28 6.81 -33.48 -67.51
CA PRO A 28 5.98 -34.06 -66.45
C PRO A 28 6.43 -33.67 -65.03
N ARG A 29 5.47 -33.67 -64.10
CA ARG A 29 5.68 -33.33 -62.67
C ARG A 29 6.54 -34.39 -61.97
N LEU A 30 7.75 -34.02 -61.58
CA LEU A 30 8.54 -34.75 -60.58
C LEU A 30 7.93 -34.57 -59.19
N VAL A 31 7.81 -35.69 -58.47
CA VAL A 31 7.53 -35.74 -57.03
C VAL A 31 8.80 -35.29 -56.30
N GLU A 32 8.81 -34.07 -55.76
CA GLU A 32 9.91 -33.62 -54.89
C GLU A 32 9.64 -33.95 -53.41
N LEU A 33 10.58 -34.72 -52.85
CA LEU A 33 10.70 -35.07 -51.45
C LEU A 33 11.11 -33.80 -50.66
N LYS A 34 10.15 -33.13 -50.00
CA LYS A 34 10.43 -31.95 -49.14
C LYS A 34 11.08 -32.38 -47.82
N LEU A 35 12.40 -32.63 -47.84
CA LEU A 35 13.19 -32.59 -46.61
C LEU A 35 13.66 -31.14 -46.33
N ALA A 36 13.62 -30.80 -45.04
CA ALA A 36 14.32 -29.69 -44.38
C ALA A 36 13.78 -28.25 -44.60
N ARG A 37 12.63 -27.90 -44.00
CA ARG A 37 12.25 -26.50 -43.71
C ARG A 37 11.46 -26.28 -42.41
N SER A 38 11.76 -27.00 -41.32
CA SER A 38 11.00 -26.83 -40.06
C SER A 38 11.84 -26.64 -38.79
N VAL A 39 13.07 -26.12 -38.89
CA VAL A 39 13.84 -25.76 -37.67
C VAL A 39 14.06 -24.25 -37.52
N LEU A 40 13.76 -23.42 -38.53
CA LEU A 40 14.00 -21.97 -38.44
C LEU A 40 12.75 -21.12 -38.13
N VAL A 41 11.84 -21.62 -37.29
CA VAL A 41 10.80 -20.79 -36.64
C VAL A 41 10.74 -21.00 -35.12
N ALA A 42 11.47 -21.98 -34.56
CA ALA A 42 11.48 -22.23 -33.12
C ALA A 42 12.46 -21.34 -32.33
N ALA A 43 13.31 -20.54 -32.99
CA ALA A 43 14.34 -19.74 -32.33
C ALA A 43 13.95 -18.28 -32.02
N LEU A 44 12.70 -17.86 -32.28
CA LEU A 44 12.25 -16.47 -32.09
C LEU A 44 11.10 -16.28 -31.08
N LEU A 45 10.69 -17.33 -30.36
CA LEU A 45 9.69 -17.20 -29.28
C LEU A 45 10.27 -17.23 -27.85
N PHE A 46 11.59 -17.34 -27.71
CA PHE A 46 12.26 -17.06 -26.44
C PHE A 46 12.97 -15.70 -26.53
N ALA A 47 12.23 -14.66 -26.91
CA ALA A 47 12.59 -13.33 -26.45
C ALA A 47 12.58 -13.41 -24.92
N SER A 48 13.77 -13.39 -24.32
CA SER A 48 13.94 -13.45 -22.88
C SER A 48 13.08 -12.36 -22.25
N ARG A 49 12.12 -12.75 -21.43
CA ARG A 49 11.54 -11.83 -20.46
C ARG A 49 12.65 -11.55 -19.46
N ALA A 50 13.51 -10.59 -19.79
CA ALA A 50 14.24 -9.87 -18.77
C ALA A 50 13.16 -9.22 -17.91
N ALA A 51 12.77 -9.91 -16.83
CA ALA A 51 12.05 -9.27 -15.76
C ALA A 51 12.98 -8.17 -15.26
N GLY A 52 12.75 -6.95 -15.74
CA GLY A 52 13.48 -5.79 -15.25
C GLY A 52 13.37 -5.80 -13.74
N ALA A 53 14.51 -5.70 -13.05
CA ALA A 53 14.49 -5.57 -11.61
C ALA A 53 13.51 -4.44 -11.26
N PRO A 54 12.64 -4.62 -10.25
CA PRO A 54 11.75 -3.56 -9.82
C PRO A 54 12.59 -2.29 -9.59
N MET A 55 12.27 -1.24 -10.35
CA MET A 55 12.88 0.06 -10.16
C MET A 55 12.25 0.65 -8.91
N TYR A 56 13.05 0.72 -7.84
CA TYR A 56 12.65 1.40 -6.61
C TYR A 56 13.09 2.86 -6.67
N VAL A 57 12.18 3.76 -6.30
CA VAL A 57 12.49 5.17 -6.09
C VAL A 57 12.48 5.41 -4.58
N VAL A 58 13.65 5.77 -4.04
CA VAL A 58 13.74 6.24 -2.65
C VAL A 58 13.33 7.72 -2.65
N THR A 59 12.27 8.04 -1.92
CA THR A 59 11.74 9.41 -1.81
C THR A 59 12.03 9.93 -0.42
N ASP A 60 12.73 11.06 -0.35
CA ASP A 60 12.84 11.83 0.89
C ASP A 60 11.53 12.56 1.13
N LEU A 61 10.92 12.34 2.29
CA LEU A 61 9.64 12.95 2.67
C LEU A 61 9.84 14.33 3.32
N GLY A 62 11.07 14.68 3.70
CA GLY A 62 11.40 15.89 4.44
C GLY A 62 11.19 15.77 5.94
N THR A 63 11.10 16.93 6.60
CA THR A 63 10.89 17.09 8.05
C THR A 63 9.89 18.21 8.32
N LEU A 64 9.56 18.47 9.59
CA LEU A 64 8.74 19.61 10.02
C LEU A 64 9.59 20.86 10.33
N GLY A 65 10.74 20.98 9.67
CA GLY A 65 11.69 22.08 9.86
C GLY A 65 12.88 21.75 10.78
N GLY A 66 12.86 20.59 11.44
CA GLY A 66 14.01 20.06 12.20
C GLY A 66 14.90 19.12 11.37
N PRO A 67 15.91 18.48 11.99
CA PRO A 67 16.93 17.69 11.28
C PRO A 67 16.54 16.25 10.93
N THR A 68 15.48 15.68 11.53
CA THR A 68 15.14 14.25 11.43
C THR A 68 13.65 13.97 11.21
N SER A 69 13.36 12.84 10.58
CA SER A 69 12.03 12.24 10.47
C SER A 69 12.11 10.71 10.38
N ALA A 70 11.02 10.03 10.72
CA ALA A 70 10.86 8.58 10.63
C ALA A 70 9.40 8.21 10.34
N ALA A 71 9.18 7.19 9.50
CA ALA A 71 7.86 6.70 9.12
C ALA A 71 7.61 5.28 9.65
N TRP A 72 6.37 5.00 10.06
CA TRP A 72 5.98 3.70 10.61
C TRP A 72 4.67 3.14 10.01
N GLY A 73 3.84 3.98 9.42
CA GLY A 73 2.60 3.57 8.76
C GLY A 73 2.51 4.04 7.32
N ILE A 74 1.93 3.22 6.44
CA ILE A 74 1.58 3.58 5.07
C ILE A 74 0.26 2.91 4.67
N ASN A 75 -0.61 3.63 3.95
CA ASN A 75 -1.89 3.09 3.45
C ASN A 75 -1.88 2.84 1.94
N GLY A 76 -2.99 2.30 1.39
CA GLY A 76 -3.10 1.96 -0.03
C GLY A 76 -3.07 3.17 -0.98
N ALA A 77 -3.29 4.38 -0.47
CA ALA A 77 -3.19 5.63 -1.22
C ALA A 77 -1.76 6.22 -1.20
N GLY A 78 -0.81 5.56 -0.54
CA GLY A 78 0.56 6.04 -0.38
C GLY A 78 0.71 7.16 0.64
N GLN A 79 -0.29 7.37 1.50
CA GLN A 79 -0.16 8.31 2.62
C GLN A 79 0.70 7.67 3.70
N VAL A 80 1.61 8.44 4.28
CA VAL A 80 2.61 7.94 5.24
C VAL A 80 2.41 8.62 6.58
N ALA A 81 2.40 7.85 7.65
CA ALA A 81 2.34 8.33 9.02
C ALA A 81 3.66 8.05 9.76
N GLY A 82 4.06 8.98 10.60
CA GLY A 82 5.34 8.90 11.30
C GLY A 82 5.53 10.02 12.31
N SER A 83 6.79 10.32 12.61
CA SER A 83 7.15 11.52 13.36
C SER A 83 8.31 12.27 12.71
N ALA A 84 8.33 13.57 12.91
CA ALA A 84 9.38 14.44 12.42
C ALA A 84 9.71 15.49 13.47
N SER A 85 10.97 15.91 13.47
CA SER A 85 11.43 17.03 14.28
C SER A 85 10.94 18.35 13.68
N THR A 86 10.41 19.20 14.55
CA THR A 86 9.97 20.56 14.24
C THR A 86 11.14 21.54 14.33
N ALA A 87 10.96 22.76 13.83
CA ALA A 87 11.99 23.80 13.86
C ALA A 87 12.43 24.21 15.28
N ASP A 88 11.56 24.07 16.29
CA ASP A 88 11.85 24.29 17.71
C ASP A 88 12.44 23.05 18.41
N GLY A 89 12.65 21.95 17.67
CA GLY A 89 13.31 20.74 18.16
C GLY A 89 12.39 19.73 18.84
N ALA A 90 11.08 19.99 18.90
CA ALA A 90 10.09 19.00 19.34
C ALA A 90 9.93 17.88 18.31
N GLN A 91 9.32 16.77 18.72
CA GLN A 91 9.00 15.66 17.83
C GLN A 91 7.49 15.55 17.70
N HIS A 92 6.97 15.77 16.50
CA HIS A 92 5.55 15.74 16.21
C HIS A 92 5.19 14.62 15.23
N ALA A 93 4.01 14.05 15.43
CA ALA A 93 3.37 13.14 14.51
C ALA A 93 3.07 13.86 13.20
N PHE A 94 3.29 13.19 12.08
CA PHE A 94 2.95 13.75 10.77
C PHE A 94 2.05 12.81 9.96
N LEU A 95 1.32 13.40 9.01
CA LEU A 95 0.73 12.72 7.86
C LEU A 95 1.31 13.29 6.57
N TYR A 96 1.99 12.46 5.79
CA TYR A 96 2.50 12.84 4.48
C TYR A 96 1.51 12.40 3.40
N SER A 97 1.05 13.33 2.58
CA SER A 97 0.08 13.06 1.51
C SER A 97 0.28 14.04 0.36
N GLY A 98 0.34 13.52 -0.87
CA GLY A 98 0.42 14.36 -2.07
C GLY A 98 1.62 15.31 -2.12
N GLY A 99 2.77 14.90 -1.56
CA GLY A 99 3.98 15.72 -1.55
C GLY A 99 4.14 16.63 -0.34
N VAL A 100 3.16 16.65 0.57
CA VAL A 100 3.12 17.57 1.71
C VAL A 100 3.18 16.80 3.02
N MET A 101 4.11 17.18 3.91
CA MET A 101 4.16 16.71 5.29
C MET A 101 3.30 17.62 6.17
N LEU A 102 2.18 17.09 6.67
CA LEU A 102 1.29 17.78 7.59
C LEU A 102 1.67 17.45 9.04
N ASP A 103 1.95 18.48 9.83
CA ASP A 103 2.04 18.36 11.29
C ASP A 103 0.65 18.07 11.88
N LEU A 104 0.53 17.02 12.69
CA LEU A 104 -0.72 16.65 13.36
C LEU A 104 -0.88 17.33 14.72
N GLY A 105 0.18 17.93 15.26
CA GLY A 105 0.20 18.56 16.58
C GLY A 105 0.22 17.53 17.72
N THR A 106 -0.31 17.93 18.87
CA THR A 106 -0.29 17.14 20.12
C THR A 106 -1.65 17.24 20.84
N LEU A 107 -1.81 16.54 21.97
CA LEU A 107 -2.96 16.68 22.87
C LEU A 107 -2.76 17.82 23.89
N GLY A 108 -2.02 18.86 23.52
CA GLY A 108 -1.68 20.00 24.37
C GLY A 108 -0.34 19.90 25.09
N GLY A 109 0.38 18.78 24.93
CA GLY A 109 1.78 18.63 25.35
C GLY A 109 2.77 19.02 24.25
N SER A 110 4.02 18.55 24.37
CA SER A 110 5.13 18.94 23.49
C SER A 110 5.51 17.90 22.43
N THR A 111 5.01 16.66 22.51
CA THR A 111 5.40 15.62 21.55
C THR A 111 4.25 14.73 21.12
N SER A 112 4.38 14.12 19.94
CA SER A 112 3.48 13.10 19.44
C SER A 112 4.19 12.18 18.43
N LEU A 113 3.67 10.97 18.30
CA LEU A 113 4.16 9.92 17.40
C LEU A 113 2.96 9.25 16.72
N ALA A 114 3.00 9.05 15.40
CA ALA A 114 1.98 8.29 14.68
C ALA A 114 2.48 6.91 14.25
N PHE A 115 1.73 5.86 14.55
CA PHE A 115 2.13 4.47 14.28
C PHE A 115 1.29 3.81 13.18
N GLY A 116 0.04 4.24 12.98
CA GLY A 116 -0.86 3.63 12.01
C GLY A 116 -1.63 4.65 11.19
N VAL A 117 -1.92 4.31 9.94
CA VAL A 117 -2.80 5.07 9.05
C VAL A 117 -3.70 4.12 8.26
N ASN A 118 -4.99 4.40 8.18
CA ASN A 118 -5.93 3.62 7.35
C ASN A 118 -6.20 4.29 6.00
N ASP A 119 -6.91 3.60 5.10
CA ASP A 119 -7.22 4.09 3.74
C ASP A 119 -8.11 5.34 3.70
N ALA A 120 -8.75 5.70 4.82
CA ALA A 120 -9.50 6.96 4.95
C ALA A 120 -8.60 8.14 5.38
N GLY A 121 -7.29 7.93 5.51
CA GLY A 121 -6.33 8.93 5.97
C GLY A 121 -6.44 9.24 7.47
N GLN A 122 -7.07 8.36 8.24
CA GLN A 122 -7.12 8.48 9.70
C GLN A 122 -5.82 7.95 10.29
N VAL A 123 -5.26 8.67 11.25
CA VAL A 123 -3.95 8.37 11.85
C VAL A 123 -4.12 8.08 13.33
N VAL A 124 -3.41 7.06 13.83
CA VAL A 124 -3.36 6.73 15.25
C VAL A 124 -1.94 6.74 15.76
N GLY A 125 -1.80 6.96 17.06
CA GLY A 125 -0.51 7.11 17.68
C GLY A 125 -0.59 7.34 19.16
N ALA A 126 0.42 8.02 19.70
CA ALA A 126 0.44 8.53 21.06
C ALA A 126 0.86 10.00 21.07
N ALA A 127 0.26 10.80 21.93
CA ALA A 127 0.55 12.23 22.04
C ALA A 127 0.56 12.67 23.50
N ALA A 128 1.53 13.51 23.84
CA ALA A 128 1.64 14.12 25.15
C ALA A 128 0.41 15.01 25.41
N THR A 129 -0.17 14.85 26.60
CA THR A 129 -1.28 15.68 27.08
C THR A 129 -0.76 16.99 27.67
N ALA A 130 -1.66 17.93 27.94
CA ALA A 130 -1.34 19.19 28.60
C ALA A 130 -0.47 18.98 29.86
N GLY A 131 0.63 19.73 29.95
CA GLY A 131 1.59 19.66 31.05
C GLY A 131 2.66 18.56 30.93
N ASN A 132 2.64 17.73 29.88
CA ASN A 132 3.63 16.67 29.61
C ASN A 132 3.75 15.61 30.71
N LEU A 133 2.68 15.43 31.50
CA LEU A 133 2.65 14.45 32.60
C LEU A 133 2.16 13.06 32.15
N ALA A 134 1.47 13.00 31.01
CA ALA A 134 0.87 11.79 30.46
C ALA A 134 0.97 11.79 28.92
N SER A 135 0.78 10.62 28.33
CA SER A 135 0.71 10.45 26.88
C SER A 135 -0.43 9.50 26.55
N HIS A 136 -1.36 9.95 25.72
CA HIS A 136 -2.55 9.18 25.40
C HIS A 136 -2.55 8.76 23.93
N ALA A 137 -3.17 7.62 23.67
CA ALA A 137 -3.53 7.20 22.34
C ALA A 137 -4.44 8.25 21.71
N PHE A 138 -4.20 8.58 20.45
CA PHE A 138 -5.04 9.51 19.71
C PHE A 138 -5.60 8.88 18.43
N LEU A 139 -6.72 9.45 17.96
CA LEU A 139 -7.22 9.30 16.60
C LEU A 139 -7.26 10.68 15.92
N TYR A 140 -6.46 10.87 14.88
CA TYR A 140 -6.53 12.03 14.02
C TYR A 140 -7.46 11.76 12.84
N SER A 141 -8.49 12.57 12.70
CA SER A 141 -9.44 12.47 11.59
C SER A 141 -9.99 13.84 11.24
N ARG A 142 -10.03 14.16 9.94
CA ARG A 142 -10.62 15.40 9.41
C ARG A 142 -10.09 16.67 10.08
N GLY A 143 -8.78 16.74 10.33
CA GLY A 143 -8.16 17.92 10.95
C GLY A 143 -8.15 17.93 12.47
N ILE A 144 -8.76 16.93 13.13
CA ILE A 144 -8.97 16.92 14.57
C ILE A 144 -8.22 15.74 15.19
N MET A 145 -7.36 16.02 16.17
CA MET A 145 -6.76 15.02 17.05
C MET A 145 -7.70 14.74 18.23
N THR A 146 -8.23 13.53 18.31
CA THR A 146 -9.12 13.08 19.38
C THR A 146 -8.34 12.24 20.37
N ASP A 147 -8.40 12.60 21.65
CA ASP A 147 -7.88 11.78 22.75
C ASP A 147 -8.76 10.53 22.94
N LEU A 148 -8.14 9.34 22.97
CA LEU A 148 -8.83 8.07 23.20
C LEU A 148 -8.87 7.67 24.69
N GLY A 149 -8.11 8.36 25.55
CA GLY A 149 -8.01 8.10 26.98
C GLY A 149 -7.15 6.88 27.32
N THR A 150 -7.37 6.32 28.50
CA THR A 150 -6.67 5.15 29.04
C THR A 150 -7.67 4.15 29.63
N LEU A 151 -7.19 3.00 30.13
CA LEU A 151 -8.01 2.03 30.89
C LEU A 151 -8.06 2.36 32.39
N GLY A 152 -7.61 3.54 32.81
CA GLY A 152 -7.58 3.97 34.21
C GLY A 152 -6.20 4.41 34.72
N GLY A 153 -5.13 4.19 33.96
CA GLY A 153 -3.79 4.70 34.24
C GLY A 153 -3.47 6.03 33.54
N GLN A 154 -2.19 6.33 33.37
CA GLN A 154 -1.69 7.59 32.80
C GLN A 154 -1.35 7.52 31.32
N THR A 155 -1.07 6.32 30.80
CA THR A 155 -0.59 6.21 29.41
C THR A 155 -1.37 5.24 28.56
N SER A 156 -1.43 5.54 27.25
CA SER A 156 -1.93 4.63 26.23
C SER A 156 -1.28 4.93 24.88
N VAL A 157 -1.28 3.91 24.00
CA VAL A 157 -0.68 3.98 22.66
C VAL A 157 -1.60 3.27 21.67
N GLY A 158 -2.04 3.98 20.63
CA GLY A 158 -2.72 3.37 19.48
C GLY A 158 -1.70 2.86 18.47
N GLN A 159 -1.63 1.54 18.27
CA GLN A 159 -0.61 0.89 17.43
C GLN A 159 -1.12 0.63 16.01
N ALA A 160 -2.39 0.25 15.88
CA ALA A 160 -2.98 -0.12 14.60
C ALA A 160 -4.41 0.40 14.46
N ILE A 161 -4.82 0.67 13.22
CA ILE A 161 -6.16 1.14 12.89
C ILE A 161 -6.69 0.38 11.67
N ASN A 162 -7.94 -0.05 11.70
CA ASN A 162 -8.59 -0.69 10.55
C ASN A 162 -9.43 0.30 9.73
N ALA A 163 -10.00 -0.19 8.62
CA ALA A 163 -10.82 0.62 7.70
C ALA A 163 -12.13 1.15 8.33
N ALA A 164 -12.60 0.56 9.42
CA ALA A 164 -13.77 1.04 10.17
C ALA A 164 -13.41 2.13 11.20
N GLY A 165 -12.14 2.49 11.33
CA GLY A 165 -11.66 3.45 12.32
C GLY A 165 -11.53 2.86 13.74
N GLN A 166 -11.54 1.53 13.88
CA GLN A 166 -11.27 0.87 15.16
C GLN A 166 -9.77 0.84 15.41
N VAL A 167 -9.37 1.06 16.66
CA VAL A 167 -7.96 1.18 17.05
C VAL A 167 -7.59 0.05 18.00
N ALA A 168 -6.50 -0.64 17.70
CA ALA A 168 -5.86 -1.57 18.63
C ALA A 168 -4.59 -0.94 19.19
N GLY A 169 -4.28 -1.29 20.43
CA GLY A 169 -3.10 -0.76 21.10
C GLY A 169 -2.95 -1.31 22.49
N SER A 170 -2.23 -0.55 23.33
CA SER A 170 -2.02 -0.89 24.74
C SER A 170 -2.30 0.34 25.60
N ALA A 171 -2.91 0.15 26.76
CA ALA A 171 -3.26 1.21 27.68
C ALA A 171 -3.06 0.77 29.12
N GLU A 172 -2.72 1.72 29.98
CA GLU A 172 -2.59 1.46 31.40
C GLU A 172 -3.95 1.31 32.06
N ILE A 173 -4.11 0.24 32.85
CA ILE A 173 -5.26 -0.01 33.75
C ILE A 173 -4.94 0.39 35.20
N GLY A 174 -3.73 0.87 35.44
CA GLY A 174 -3.18 1.29 36.73
C GLY A 174 -1.69 1.59 36.57
N THR A 175 -0.97 1.81 37.68
CA THR A 175 0.45 2.21 37.61
C THR A 175 1.31 1.10 36.98
N ASN A 176 1.87 1.37 35.79
CA ASN A 176 2.77 0.49 35.05
C ASN A 176 2.18 -0.90 34.68
N ILE A 177 0.86 -1.02 34.56
CA ILE A 177 0.18 -2.25 34.12
C ILE A 177 -0.50 -1.96 32.78
N LEU A 178 0.04 -2.52 31.69
CA LEU A 178 -0.45 -2.31 30.33
C LEU A 178 -1.30 -3.47 29.86
N HIS A 179 -2.52 -3.19 29.42
CA HIS A 179 -3.36 -4.15 28.76
C HIS A 179 -3.60 -3.76 27.30
N ALA A 180 -3.75 -4.77 26.45
CA ALA A 180 -4.23 -4.61 25.09
C ALA A 180 -5.66 -4.06 25.12
N PHE A 181 -5.96 -3.13 24.21
CA PHE A 181 -7.31 -2.61 24.07
C PHE A 181 -7.82 -2.68 22.63
N LEU A 182 -9.14 -2.68 22.50
CA LEU A 182 -9.87 -2.33 21.28
C LEU A 182 -10.69 -1.05 21.53
N PHE A 183 -10.42 0.00 20.77
CA PHE A 183 -11.24 1.21 20.76
C PHE A 183 -12.23 1.16 19.61
N SER A 184 -13.51 1.18 19.93
CA SER A 184 -14.58 1.16 18.93
C SER A 184 -15.81 1.92 19.45
N GLY A 185 -16.44 2.73 18.58
CA GLY A 185 -17.65 3.46 18.95
C GLY A 185 -17.48 4.44 20.10
N GLY A 186 -16.26 4.98 20.31
CA GLY A 186 -15.98 5.89 21.42
C GLY A 186 -15.59 5.21 22.73
N VAL A 187 -15.50 3.88 22.75
CA VAL A 187 -15.24 3.10 23.97
C VAL A 187 -13.93 2.32 23.84
N MET A 188 -13.06 2.46 24.84
CA MET A 188 -11.86 1.64 25.01
C MET A 188 -12.22 0.36 25.79
N THR A 189 -12.09 -0.79 25.15
CA THR A 189 -12.38 -2.10 25.73
C THR A 189 -11.09 -2.81 26.08
N ASP A 190 -10.91 -3.19 27.35
CA ASP A 190 -9.81 -4.05 27.80
C ASP A 190 -9.96 -5.46 27.23
N LEU A 191 -8.88 -6.00 26.64
CA LEU A 191 -8.82 -7.37 26.12
C LEU A 191 -8.22 -8.37 27.12
N GLY A 192 -7.70 -7.88 28.25
CA GLY A 192 -7.21 -8.67 29.36
C GLY A 192 -5.89 -9.39 29.07
N THR A 193 -5.59 -10.40 29.90
CA THR A 193 -4.36 -11.20 29.84
C THR A 193 -4.70 -12.69 29.96
N PHE A 194 -3.69 -13.57 29.89
CA PHE A 194 -3.85 -15.00 30.21
C PHE A 194 -3.57 -15.30 31.70
N GLY A 195 -3.90 -14.35 32.58
CA GLY A 195 -3.65 -14.43 34.02
C GLY A 195 -2.34 -13.78 34.48
N GLY A 196 -1.56 -13.20 33.55
CA GLY A 196 -0.39 -12.38 33.85
C GLY A 196 -0.74 -10.90 34.01
N THR A 197 0.29 -10.04 34.03
CA THR A 197 0.16 -8.61 34.34
C THR A 197 0.13 -7.68 33.13
N ALA A 198 0.34 -8.19 31.91
CA ALA A 198 0.36 -7.33 30.74
C ALA A 198 -0.12 -8.01 29.46
N SER A 199 -0.58 -7.20 28.52
CA SER A 199 -0.87 -7.58 27.14
C SER A 199 -0.71 -6.38 26.20
N PHE A 200 -0.56 -6.68 24.90
CA PHE A 200 -0.34 -5.71 23.84
C PHE A 200 -1.16 -6.08 22.61
N GLY A 201 -1.78 -5.08 21.96
CA GLY A 201 -2.52 -5.22 20.71
C GLY A 201 -1.77 -4.58 19.54
N TYR A 202 -0.99 -5.39 18.81
CA TYR A 202 -0.09 -4.92 17.75
C TYR A 202 -0.77 -4.68 16.40
N GLY A 203 -1.88 -5.37 16.13
CA GLY A 203 -2.55 -5.32 14.84
C GLY A 203 -4.05 -5.54 14.97
N ILE A 204 -4.79 -5.07 13.97
CA ILE A 204 -6.23 -5.25 13.90
C ILE A 204 -6.65 -5.48 12.45
N ASN A 205 -7.54 -6.45 12.22
CA ASN A 205 -8.08 -6.74 10.89
C ASN A 205 -9.38 -5.95 10.62
N ARG A 206 -10.01 -6.17 9.46
CA ARG A 206 -11.29 -5.49 9.10
C ARG A 206 -12.50 -5.94 9.92
N ALA A 207 -12.47 -7.13 10.51
CA ALA A 207 -13.54 -7.65 11.34
C ALA A 207 -13.46 -7.10 12.78
N GLY A 208 -12.33 -6.52 13.16
CA GLY A 208 -12.07 -6.02 14.51
C GLY A 208 -11.28 -7.00 15.39
N ASP A 209 -10.79 -8.11 14.82
CA ASP A 209 -9.95 -9.07 15.54
C ASP A 209 -8.57 -8.44 15.80
N VAL A 210 -8.12 -8.49 17.05
CA VAL A 210 -6.89 -7.84 17.52
C VAL A 210 -5.83 -8.88 17.79
N VAL A 211 -4.69 -8.77 17.11
CA VAL A 211 -3.54 -9.65 17.32
C VAL A 211 -2.50 -9.01 18.21
N GLY A 212 -1.81 -9.83 19.01
CA GLY A 212 -0.66 -9.36 19.77
C GLY A 212 -0.09 -10.38 20.74
N ALA A 213 0.38 -9.94 21.91
CA ALA A 213 0.93 -10.80 22.95
C ALA A 213 0.31 -10.53 24.32
N ALA A 214 0.13 -11.56 25.14
CA ALA A 214 -0.32 -11.47 26.53
C ALA A 214 0.50 -12.39 27.43
N TYR A 215 0.73 -11.97 28.67
CA TYR A 215 1.43 -12.77 29.66
C TYR A 215 0.47 -13.76 30.35
N ASP A 216 0.95 -14.99 30.54
CA ASP A 216 0.30 -15.97 31.41
C ASP A 216 0.69 -15.78 32.88
N ALA A 217 0.06 -16.55 33.78
CA ALA A 217 0.33 -16.50 35.22
C ALA A 217 1.80 -16.86 35.59
N GLY A 218 2.55 -17.48 34.68
CA GLY A 218 3.98 -17.78 34.81
C GLY A 218 4.89 -16.69 34.23
N SER A 219 4.33 -15.54 33.85
CA SER A 219 5.04 -14.43 33.19
C SER A 219 5.66 -14.79 31.84
N ALA A 220 5.16 -15.82 31.16
CA ALA A 220 5.59 -16.14 29.81
C ALA A 220 4.65 -15.46 28.78
N PRO A 221 5.19 -14.82 27.73
CA PRO A 221 4.36 -14.24 26.69
C PRO A 221 3.75 -15.33 25.80
N ARG A 222 2.51 -15.10 25.37
CA ARG A 222 1.74 -15.91 24.43
C ARG A 222 1.13 -15.01 23.36
N ALA A 223 1.16 -15.44 22.10
CA ALA A 223 0.46 -14.71 21.05
C ALA A 223 -1.07 -14.86 21.23
N HIS A 224 -1.83 -13.84 20.86
CA HIS A 224 -3.30 -13.84 20.83
C HIS A 224 -3.83 -13.23 19.53
N ALA A 225 -5.10 -13.51 19.21
CA ALA A 225 -5.85 -13.02 18.04
C ALA A 225 -7.35 -12.97 18.38
#